data_AF-A0A3A6PZP4-F1
#
_entry.id   AF-A0A3A6PZP4-F1
#
_cell.length_a   1.000
_cell.length_b   1.000
_cell.length_c   1.000
_cell.angle_alpha   90.00
_cell.angle_beta   90.00
_cell.angle_gamma   90.00
#
_symmetry.space_group_name_H-M   'P 1'
#
loop_
_entity.id
_entity.type
_entity.pdbx_description
1 polymer ?
#
loop_
_entity_poly.entity_id
_entity_poly.type
_entity_poly.pdbx_seq_one_letter_code
_entity_poly.pdbx_strand_id
1 'polypeptide(L)' 'MVVEADELQAELESKGELMLAVSEFDEPLEMHLHDTEIDDESVRIELTDGVLTFDVEEVVSMWHHTHSLADFGLED' A
#
# COMPACT_ATOMS: atom_id res chain seq x y z
N MET A 1 5.09 10.18 -11.48
CA MET A 1 6.02 9.03 -11.58
C MET A 1 5.11 7.83 -11.53
N VAL A 2 5.10 7.01 -12.58
CA VAL A 2 4.26 5.80 -12.59
C VAL A 2 4.99 4.76 -11.76
N VAL A 3 4.30 4.15 -10.81
CA VAL A 3 4.83 3.04 -10.02
C VAL A 3 4.64 1.76 -10.83
N GLU A 4 5.70 0.97 -11.02
CA GLU A 4 5.58 -0.32 -11.73
C GLU A 4 5.19 -1.44 -10.75
N ALA A 5 4.39 -2.41 -11.22
CA ALA A 5 3.86 -3.51 -10.40
C ALA A 5 4.95 -4.28 -9.66
N ASP A 6 6.06 -4.59 -10.36
CA ASP A 6 7.21 -5.30 -9.80
C ASP A 6 7.89 -4.52 -8.65
N GLU A 7 7.94 -3.19 -8.75
CA GLU A 7 8.52 -2.33 -7.73
C GLU A 7 7.62 -2.28 -6.49
N LEU A 8 6.31 -2.18 -6.70
CA LEU A 8 5.31 -2.17 -5.63
C LEU A 8 5.27 -3.51 -4.88
N GLN A 9 5.27 -4.64 -5.60
CA GLN A 9 5.32 -5.99 -5.04
C GLN A 9 6.60 -6.19 -4.21
N ALA A 10 7.77 -5.80 -4.75
CA ALA A 10 9.04 -5.96 -4.06
C ALA A 10 9.11 -5.13 -2.76
N GLU A 11 8.58 -3.90 -2.76
CA GLU A 11 8.49 -3.08 -1.55
C GLU A 11 7.50 -3.67 -0.54
N LEU A 12 6.31 -4.13 -0.98
CA LEU A 12 5.33 -4.73 -0.08
C LEU A 12 5.88 -6.01 0.57
N GLU A 13 6.53 -6.89 -0.19
CA GLU A 13 7.19 -8.10 0.31
C GLU A 13 8.35 -7.77 1.28
N SER A 14 9.10 -6.70 1.02
CA SER A 14 10.21 -6.28 1.88
C SER A 14 9.74 -5.67 3.20
N LYS A 15 8.59 -4.99 3.21
CA LYS A 15 8.16 -4.14 4.34
C LYS A 15 7.00 -4.71 5.14
N GLY A 16 6.17 -5.53 4.51
CA GLY A 16 4.97 -6.12 5.12
C GLY A 16 3.74 -5.20 5.09
N GLU A 17 3.94 -3.87 5.01
CA GLU A 17 2.88 -2.87 4.90
C GLU A 17 3.34 -1.66 4.08
N LEU A 18 2.41 -1.06 3.33
CA LEU A 18 2.62 0.14 2.53
C LEU A 18 1.42 1.07 2.62
N MET A 19 1.67 2.37 2.48
CA MET A 19 0.63 3.37 2.26
C MET A 19 0.71 3.86 0.81
N LEU A 20 -0.44 3.87 0.13
CA LEU A 20 -0.58 4.32 -1.24
C LEU A 20 -1.36 5.63 -1.32
N ALA A 21 -0.91 6.51 -2.19
CA ALA A 21 -1.81 7.52 -2.76
C ALA A 21 -2.25 7.04 -4.14
N VAL A 22 -3.56 6.93 -4.31
CA VAL A 22 -4.21 6.53 -5.56
C VAL A 22 -4.96 7.75 -6.10
N SER A 23 -4.84 8.01 -7.39
CA SER A 23 -5.41 9.20 -8.07
C SER A 23 -6.91 9.40 -7.81
N GLU A 24 -7.65 8.31 -7.70
CA GLU A 24 -9.11 8.29 -7.52
C GLU A 24 -9.58 8.58 -6.08
N PHE A 25 -8.68 8.54 -5.09
CA PHE A 25 -9.02 8.67 -3.68
C PHE A 25 -8.34 9.88 -3.05
N ASP A 26 -9.10 10.66 -2.27
CA ASP A 26 -8.59 11.84 -1.56
C ASP A 26 -7.74 11.46 -0.33
N GLU A 27 -7.90 10.26 0.20
CA GLU A 27 -7.20 9.74 1.38
C GLU A 27 -6.29 8.56 1.00
N PRO A 28 -5.11 8.44 1.64
CA PRO A 28 -4.19 7.35 1.35
C PRO A 28 -4.70 6.02 1.87
N LEU A 29 -4.47 4.96 1.10
CA LEU A 29 -4.89 3.60 1.42
C LEU A 29 -3.75 2.81 2.06
N GLU A 30 -4.06 2.08 3.12
CA GLU A 30 -3.12 1.17 3.78
C GLU A 30 -3.24 -0.24 3.16
N MET A 31 -2.10 -0.86 2.87
CA MET A 31 -1.98 -2.22 2.35
C MET A 31 -1.15 -3.06 3.31
N HIS A 32 -1.54 -4.32 3.52
CA HIS A 32 -0.72 -5.29 4.21
C HIS A 32 -0.42 -6.50 3.30
N LEU A 33 0.70 -7.17 3.54
CA LEU A 33 1.09 -8.36 2.76
C LEU A 33 0.06 -9.51 2.83
N HIS A 34 -0.76 -9.55 3.88
CA HIS A 34 -1.68 -10.66 4.13
C HIS A 34 -3.08 -10.47 3.54
N ASP A 35 -3.46 -9.27 3.14
CA ASP A 35 -4.77 -8.92 2.58
C ASP A 35 -4.69 -8.41 1.14
N THR A 36 -3.47 -8.32 0.58
CA THR A 36 -3.23 -7.74 -0.75
C THR A 36 -2.65 -8.77 -1.72
N GLU A 37 -3.22 -8.82 -2.92
CA GLU A 37 -2.72 -9.52 -4.10
C GLU A 37 -2.43 -8.49 -5.21
N ILE A 38 -1.24 -8.55 -5.82
CA ILE A 38 -0.85 -7.69 -6.94
C ILE A 38 -0.53 -8.60 -8.12
N ASP A 39 -1.15 -8.32 -9.26
CA ASP A 39 -0.86 -8.95 -10.55
C ASP A 39 -0.32 -7.91 -11.55
N ASP A 40 -0.04 -8.33 -12.78
CA ASP A 40 0.61 -7.47 -13.79
C ASP A 40 -0.21 -6.21 -14.14
N GLU A 41 -1.53 -6.24 -13.94
CA GLU A 41 -2.46 -5.20 -14.39
C GLU A 41 -3.18 -4.51 -13.21
N SER A 42 -3.37 -5.21 -12.09
CA SER A 42 -4.25 -4.78 -11.02
C SER A 42 -3.75 -5.09 -9.60
N VAL A 43 -4.24 -4.28 -8.66
CA VAL A 43 -4.08 -4.48 -7.22
C VAL A 43 -5.42 -4.86 -6.64
N ARG A 44 -5.46 -5.94 -5.85
CA ARG A 44 -6.63 -6.41 -5.12
C ARG A 44 -6.37 -6.39 -3.62
N ILE A 45 -7.26 -5.76 -2.86
CA ILE A 45 -7.19 -5.65 -1.41
C ILE A 45 -8.47 -6.23 -0.79
N GLU A 46 -8.33 -7.17 0.14
CA GLU A 46 -9.43 -7.68 0.97
C GLU A 46 -9.65 -6.78 2.18
N LEU A 47 -10.76 -6.04 2.17
CA LEU A 47 -11.18 -5.19 3.28
C LEU A 47 -12.16 -5.97 4.18
N THR A 48 -12.33 -5.50 5.42
CA THR A 48 -13.25 -6.16 6.37
C THR A 48 -14.72 -6.23 5.91
N ASP A 49 -15.09 -5.37 4.96
CA ASP A 49 -16.45 -5.19 4.44
C ASP A 49 -16.53 -5.38 2.91
N GLY A 50 -15.46 -5.79 2.24
CA GLY A 50 -15.47 -5.93 0.79
C GLY A 50 -14.12 -6.26 0.16
N VAL A 51 -14.08 -6.16 -1.16
CA VAL A 51 -12.85 -6.31 -1.95
C VAL A 51 -12.72 -5.06 -2.81
N LEU A 52 -11.55 -4.41 -2.72
CA LEU A 52 -11.19 -3.28 -3.57
C LEU A 52 -10.24 -3.78 -4.67
N THR A 53 -10.51 -3.39 -5.92
CA THR A 53 -9.64 -3.70 -7.05
C THR A 53 -9.47 -2.46 -7.92
N PHE A 54 -8.23 -2.13 -8.26
CA PHE A 54 -7.88 -0.99 -9.11
C PHE A 54 -6.65 -1.31 -9.97
N ASP A 55 -6.50 -0.60 -11.08
CA ASP A 55 -5.39 -0.80 -12.00
C ASP A 55 -4.08 -0.27 -11.39
N VAL A 56 -2.97 -0.98 -11.60
CA VAL A 56 -1.64 -0.55 -11.12
C VAL A 56 -1.28 0.83 -11.66
N GLU A 57 -1.73 1.13 -12.89
CA GLU A 57 -1.49 2.41 -13.57
C GLU A 57 -2.08 3.63 -12.81
N GLU A 58 -3.09 3.41 -11.95
CA GLU A 58 -3.74 4.45 -11.15
C GLU A 58 -3.00 4.75 -9.83
N VAL A 59 -1.97 3.97 -9.48
CA VAL A 59 -1.11 4.22 -8.32
C VAL A 59 -0.12 5.33 -8.62
N VAL A 60 -0.30 6.48 -7.97
CA VAL A 60 0.52 7.68 -8.23
C VAL A 60 1.73 7.81 -7.30
N SER A 61 1.70 7.16 -6.13
CA SER A 61 2.86 7.06 -5.22
C SER A 61 2.68 5.97 -4.16
N MET A 62 3.81 5.44 -3.67
CA MET A 62 3.89 4.48 -2.55
C MET A 62 4.91 4.96 -1.52
N TRP A 63 4.63 4.75 -0.24
CA TRP A 63 5.61 4.94 0.83
C TRP A 63 5.45 3.90 1.94
N HIS A 64 6.57 3.62 2.60
CA HIS A 64 6.60 2.76 3.77
C HIS A 64 6.05 3.51 4.99
N HIS A 65 5.06 2.93 5.66
CA HIS A 65 4.59 3.43 6.94
C HIS A 65 5.53 2.92 8.04
N THR A 66 6.19 3.83 8.75
CA THR A 66 7.00 3.48 9.91
C THR A 66 6.45 4.19 11.14
N HIS A 67 6.22 3.44 12.20
CA HIS A 67 6.02 4.02 13.52
C HIS A 67 7.36 4.28 14.21
N SER A 68 7.50 5.47 14.78
CA SER A 68 8.56 5.82 15.71
C SER A 68 8.16 5.48 17.14
N LEU A 69 9.14 5.30 18.04
CA LEU A 69 8.86 5.17 19.48
C LEU A 69 8.16 6.41 20.05
N ALA A 70 8.38 7.58 19.44
CA ALA A 70 7.71 8.83 19.79
C ALA A 70 6.19 8.73 19.63
N ASP A 71 5.73 8.07 18.57
CA ASP A 71 4.31 7.91 18.24
C ASP A 71 3.56 7.11 19.31
N PHE A 72 4.28 6.29 20.07
CA PHE A 72 3.74 5.49 21.18
C PHE A 72 4.09 6.06 22.56
N GLY A 73 4.77 7.20 22.63
CA GLY A 73 5.25 7.79 23.90
C GLY A 73 6.27 6.91 24.62
N LEU A 74 7.09 6.17 23.86
CA LEU A 74 8.11 5.23 24.34
C LEU A 74 9.54 5.75 24.17
N GLU A 75 9.72 7.05 23.91
CA GLU A 75 11.05 7.67 23.95
C GLU A 75 11.51 7.86 25.40
N ASP A 76 12.68 7.31 25.73
CA ASP A 76 13.42 7.56 27.00
C ASP A 76 14.02 8.99 27.05
#